data_AF-A0A535H2P7-F1
#
_entry.id   AF-A0A535H2P7-F1
#
_cell.length_a   1.000
_cell.length_b   1.000
_cell.length_c   1.000
_cell.angle_alpha   90.00
_cell.angle_beta   90.00
_cell.angle_gamma   90.00
#
_symmetry.space_group_name_H-M   'P 1'
#
loop_
_entity.id
_entity.type
_entity.pdbx_description
1 polymer ?
#
loop_
_entity_poly.entity_id
_entity_poly.type
_entity_poly.pdbx_seq_one_letter_code
_entity_poly.pdbx_strand_id
1 'polypeptide(L)' 'KLRGPSFVNLEILPEMLRGHKMSDVVAIIGSLDIVLGEVDR' A
#
# COMPACT_ATOMS: atom_id res chain seq x y z
N LYS A 1 -10.74 -10.34 14.49
CA LYS A 1 -10.47 -9.78 13.15
C LYS A 1 -8.99 -9.89 12.90
N LEU A 2 -8.57 -10.80 12.01
CA LEU A 2 -7.16 -10.98 11.66
C LEU A 2 -6.80 -9.83 10.70
N ARG A 3 -5.86 -8.95 11.07
CA ARG A 3 -5.33 -7.95 10.13
C ARG A 3 -4.34 -8.67 9.22
N GLY A 4 -4.60 -8.69 7.92
CA GLY A 4 -3.67 -9.27 6.96
C GLY A 4 -2.35 -8.48 6.93
N PRO A 5 -1.21 -9.12 6.62
CA PRO A 5 0.07 -8.43 6.47
C PRO A 5 -0.01 -7.31 5.42
N SER A 6 -0.79 -7.48 4.35
CA SER A 6 -1.00 -6.43 3.34
C SER A 6 -1.69 -5.18 3.90
N PHE A 7 -2.56 -5.35 4.92
CA PHE A 7 -3.24 -4.23 5.58
C PHE A 7 -2.24 -3.39 6.39
N VAL A 8 -1.30 -4.03 7.08
CA VAL A 8 -0.25 -3.35 7.86
C VAL A 8 0.73 -2.64 6.94
N ASN A 9 1.14 -3.28 5.85
CA ASN A 9 2.03 -2.67 4.85
C ASN A 9 1.39 -1.45 4.17
N LEU A 10 0.07 -1.38 4.07
CA LEU A 10 -0.63 -0.24 3.48
C LEU A 10 -0.49 1.04 4.32
N GLU A 11 -0.25 0.93 5.63
CA GLU A 11 -0.17 2.09 6.54
C GLU A 11 1.05 2.99 6.25
N ILE A 12 2.13 2.45 5.64
CA ILE A 12 3.33 3.21 5.25
C ILE A 12 3.12 4.01 3.95
N LEU A 13 2.12 3.65 3.14
CA LEU A 13 1.88 4.22 1.81
C LEU A 13 1.73 5.76 1.83
N PRO A 14 1.00 6.41 2.75
CA PRO A 14 0.87 7.86 2.78
C PRO A 14 2.20 8.57 3.04
N GLU A 15 3.12 7.95 3.78
CA GLU A 15 4.44 8.49 4.04
C GLU A 15 5.33 8.38 2.79
N MET A 16 5.28 7.25 2.09
CA MET A 16 5.99 7.04 0.84
C MET A 16 5.47 7.87 -0.34
N LEU A 17 4.20 8.29 -0.31
CA LEU A 17 3.63 9.13 -1.38
C LEU A 17 3.95 10.63 -1.22
N ARG A 18 4.43 11.07 -0.05
CA ARG A 18 4.78 12.49 0.17
C ARG A 18 5.98 12.89 -0.68
N GLY A 19 5.81 13.92 -1.50
CA GLY A 19 6.87 14.45 -2.37
C GLY A 19 7.01 13.72 -3.72
N HIS A 20 6.24 12.66 -3.95
CA HIS A 20 6.19 11.95 -5.22
C HIS A 20 5.07 12.48 -6.13
N LYS A 21 5.20 12.23 -7.43
CA LYS A 21 4.17 12.61 -8.41
C LYS A 21 3.06 11.56 -8.42
N MET A 22 1.86 11.96 -8.87
CA MET A 22 0.75 11.03 -9.05
C MET A 22 1.08 9.85 -9.99
N SER A 23 2.01 10.05 -10.94
CA SER A 23 2.52 8.99 -11.80
C SER A 23 3.25 7.88 -11.02
N ASP A 24 3.88 8.22 -9.90
CA ASP A 24 4.74 7.32 -9.15
C ASP A 24 3.92 6.40 -8.22
N VAL A 25 2.65 6.74 -7.98
CA VAL A 25 1.73 5.99 -7.13
C VAL A 25 1.61 4.53 -7.59
N VAL A 26 1.48 4.31 -8.90
CA VAL A 26 1.32 2.95 -9.46
C VAL A 26 2.59 2.11 -9.25
N ALA A 27 3.77 2.73 -9.42
CA ALA A 27 5.04 2.06 -9.19
C ALA A 27 5.26 1.72 -7.71
N ILE A 28 4.91 2.65 -6.82
CA ILE A 28 5.01 2.48 -5.37
C ILE A 28 4.07 1.36 -4.88
N ILE A 29 2.82 1.36 -5.33
CA ILE A 29 1.86 0.29 -4.98
C ILE A 29 2.31 -1.07 -5.53
N GLY A 30 2.81 -1.11 -6.77
CA GLY A 30 3.36 -2.34 -7.36
C GLY A 30 4.60 -2.86 -6.62
N SER A 31 5.40 -1.96 -6.03
CA SER A 31 6.59 -2.35 -5.26
C SER A 31 6.28 -2.94 -3.87
N LEU A 32 5.14 -2.59 -3.28
CA LEU A 32 4.71 -3.10 -1.98
C LEU A 32 4.07 -4.49 -2.03
N ASP A 33 3.72 -4.96 -3.23
CA ASP A 33 3.06 -6.26 -3.48
C ASP A 33 1.85 -6.52 -2.55
N ILE A 34 0.91 -5.57 -2.52
CA ILE A 34 -0.27 -5.65 -1.65
C ILE A 34 -1.33 -6.57 -2.25
N VAL A 35 -1.83 -7.52 -1.45
CA VAL A 35 -2.99 -8.33 -1.83
C VAL A 35 -4.26 -7.60 -1.42
N LEU A 36 -4.97 -7.01 -2.38
CA LEU A 36 -6.21 -6.24 -2.12
C LEU A 36 -7.27 -7.05 -1.34
N GLY A 37 -7.34 -8.35 -1.58
CA GLY A 37 -8.25 -9.25 -0.86
C GLY A 37 -7.94 -9.44 0.63
N GLU A 38 -6.74 -9.07 1.10
CA GLU A 38 -6.40 -9.04 2.54
C GLU A 38 -6.71 -7.70 3.20
N VAL A 39 -6.70 -6.61 2.43
CA VAL A 39 -6.90 -5.24 2.94
C VAL A 39 -8.39 -4.96 3.19
N ASP A 40 -9.27 -5.59 2.41
CA ASP A 40 -10.73 -5.38 2.46
C ASP A 40 -11.46 -6.26 3.53
N ARG A 41 -10.74 -7.14 4.24
CA ARG A 41 -11.30 -8.13 5.19
C ARG A 41 -11.37 -7.69 6.65
#